data_AF-A0A964UYP1-F1
#
_entry.id   AF-A0A964UYP1-F1
#
_cell.length_a   1.000
_cell.length_b   1.000
_cell.length_c   1.000
_cell.angle_alpha   90.00
_cell.angle_beta   90.00
_cell.angle_gamma   90.00
#
_symmetry.space_group_name_H-M   'P 1'
#
loop_
_entity.id
_entity.type
_entity.pdbx_description
1 polymer ?
#
loop_
_entity_poly.entity_id
_entity_poly.type
_entity_poly.pdbx_seq_one_letter_code
_entity_poly.pdbx_strand_id
1 'polypeptide(L)'
;KNDSGTAGDIADSASQVSVPNKHGGVDGHLIFTVNLLDQLVAGDYYEVIWAVTNTNVSMQYLPGTTTPVSPNIPSIILTATQV
;
A
#
# COMPACT_ATOMS: atom_id res chain seq x y z
N LYS A 1 -9.42 4.32 13.84
CA LYS A 1 -10.69 3.58 14.19
C LYS A 1 -11.74 3.89 13.14
N ASN A 2 -12.09 2.87 12.36
CA ASN A 2 -13.21 2.78 11.41
C ASN A 2 -14.33 3.83 11.65
N ASP A 3 -14.38 4.82 10.75
CA ASP A 3 -15.48 5.77 10.55
C ASP A 3 -15.81 6.76 11.70
N SER A 4 -14.84 7.57 12.15
CA SER A 4 -15.13 8.69 13.10
C SER A 4 -14.31 9.97 12.86
N GLY A 5 -14.16 10.36 11.59
CA GLY A 5 -13.76 11.72 11.20
C GLY A 5 -12.26 11.97 11.07
N THR A 6 -11.92 13.11 10.45
CA THR A 6 -10.57 13.55 10.03
C THR A 6 -9.61 13.87 11.19
N ALA A 7 -10.01 13.61 12.44
CA ALA A 7 -9.24 13.89 13.63
C ALA A 7 -8.21 12.77 13.87
N GLY A 8 -7.17 12.74 13.05
CA GLY A 8 -6.11 11.71 13.08
C GLY A 8 -5.51 11.41 11.72
N ASP A 9 -6.09 11.95 10.64
CA ASP A 9 -5.50 11.85 9.31
C ASP A 9 -4.20 12.65 9.24
N ILE A 10 -3.16 12.04 8.68
CA ILE A 10 -1.92 12.75 8.36
C ILE A 10 -2.22 13.70 7.19
N ALA A 11 -1.99 15.00 7.37
CA ALA A 11 -2.20 15.98 6.32
C ALA A 11 -1.38 15.62 5.06
N ASP A 12 -1.99 15.82 3.89
CA ASP A 12 -1.39 15.58 2.56
C ASP A 12 -0.85 14.14 2.34
N SER A 13 -1.36 13.16 3.09
CA SER A 13 -0.98 11.73 2.95
C SER A 13 -1.78 10.97 1.88
N ALA A 14 -2.89 11.55 1.39
CA ALA A 14 -3.73 10.93 0.39
C ALA A 14 -2.99 10.78 -0.94
N SER A 15 -2.85 9.53 -1.40
CA SER A 15 -2.14 9.21 -2.64
C SER A 15 -3.02 8.37 -3.57
N GLN A 16 -2.95 8.62 -4.87
CA GLN A 16 -3.79 7.96 -5.87
C GLN A 16 -2.94 7.37 -7.00
N VAL A 17 -3.33 6.18 -7.46
CA VAL A 17 -2.77 5.51 -8.63
C VAL A 17 -3.89 4.85 -9.43
N SER A 18 -3.71 4.73 -10.74
CA SER A 18 -4.59 3.93 -11.60
C SER A 18 -3.99 2.55 -11.86
N VAL A 19 -4.84 1.52 -11.90
CA VAL A 19 -4.42 0.16 -12.26
C VAL A 19 -4.01 0.14 -13.74
N PRO A 20 -2.81 -0.36 -14.10
CA PRO A 20 -2.40 -0.49 -15.49
C PRO A 20 -3.34 -1.38 -16.30
N ASN A 21 -3.44 -1.10 -17.61
CA ASN A 21 -4.21 -1.93 -18.52
C ASN A 21 -3.64 -3.35 -18.57
N LYS A 22 -4.54 -4.33 -18.78
CA LYS A 22 -4.15 -5.72 -19.04
C LYS A 22 -3.38 -5.86 -20.37
N HIS A 23 -2.49 -6.84 -20.44
CA HIS A 23 -1.80 -7.22 -21.68
C HIS A 23 -1.84 -8.74 -21.87
N GLY A 24 -2.34 -9.20 -23.02
CA GLY A 24 -2.33 -10.64 -23.37
C GLY A 24 -3.11 -11.55 -22.40
N GLY A 25 -4.10 -11.01 -21.68
CA GLY A 25 -4.85 -11.75 -20.64
C GLY A 25 -4.23 -11.69 -19.25
N VAL A 26 -3.08 -11.02 -19.09
CA VAL A 26 -2.45 -10.76 -17.80
C VAL A 26 -2.93 -9.42 -17.27
N ASP A 27 -3.44 -9.41 -16.04
CA ASP A 27 -3.85 -8.18 -15.37
C ASP A 27 -2.66 -7.25 -15.13
N GLY A 28 -2.91 -5.95 -15.15
CA GLY A 28 -1.89 -4.96 -14.85
C GLY A 28 -1.46 -5.02 -13.39
N HIS A 29 -0.16 -5.04 -13.14
CA HIS A 29 0.42 -5.00 -11.80
C HIS A 29 1.22 -3.71 -11.64
N LEU A 30 1.20 -3.14 -10.45
CA LEU A 30 2.00 -1.98 -10.09
C LEU A 30 2.50 -2.15 -8.65
N ILE A 31 3.72 -1.71 -8.39
CA ILE A 31 4.22 -1.54 -7.02
C ILE A 31 3.98 -0.08 -6.66
N PHE A 32 3.15 0.15 -5.65
CA PHE A 32 2.88 1.49 -5.15
C PHE A 32 3.68 1.73 -3.89
N THR A 33 4.55 2.73 -3.94
CA THR A 33 5.36 3.12 -2.79
C THR A 33 5.11 4.59 -2.51
N VAL A 34 4.70 4.89 -1.28
CA VAL A 34 4.58 6.25 -0.76
C VAL A 34 5.42 6.31 0.51
N ASN A 35 6.44 7.15 0.50
CA ASN A 35 7.24 7.40 1.69
C ASN A 35 6.73 8.67 2.37
N LEU A 36 6.10 8.51 3.52
CA LEU A 36 5.70 9.61 4.40
C LEU A 36 6.64 9.60 5.60
N LEU A 37 7.25 10.74 5.90
CA LEU A 37 8.09 10.93 7.07
C LEU A 37 7.32 11.77 8.06
N ASP A 38 7.06 11.20 9.23
CA ASP A 38 6.28 11.83 10.29
C ASP A 38 6.79 11.36 11.66
N GLN A 39 6.57 12.16 12.69
CA GLN A 39 7.13 11.93 14.03
C GLN A 39 6.08 11.30 14.94
N LEU A 40 6.39 10.12 15.47
CA LEU A 40 5.53 9.39 16.41
C LEU A 40 6.01 9.53 17.85
N VAL A 41 5.07 9.51 18.79
CA VAL A 41 5.32 9.34 20.21
C VAL A 41 5.17 7.85 20.57
N ALA A 42 5.82 7.42 21.65
CA ALA A 42 5.70 6.06 22.14
C ALA A 42 4.24 5.70 22.45
N GLY A 43 3.76 4.60 21.86
CA GLY A 43 2.38 4.13 21.99
C GLY A 43 1.49 4.48 20.80
N ASP A 44 1.96 5.31 19.86
CA ASP A 44 1.24 5.59 18.62
C ASP A 44 1.28 4.41 17.64
N TYR A 45 0.31 4.37 16.74
CA TYR A 45 0.24 3.42 15.64
C TYR A 45 -0.21 4.11 14.36
N TYR A 46 0.22 3.57 13.22
CA TYR A 46 -0.31 3.96 11.92
C TYR A 46 -1.39 2.98 11.45
N GLU A 47 -2.44 3.55 10.86
CA GLU A 47 -3.50 2.82 10.19
C GLU A 47 -3.44 3.16 8.69
N VAL A 48 -3.24 2.15 7.85
CA VAL A 48 -3.27 2.33 6.39
C VAL A 48 -4.68 2.03 5.91
N ILE A 49 -5.32 3.04 5.32
CA ILE A 49 -6.64 2.92 4.71
C ILE A 49 -6.49 3.01 3.19
N TRP A 50 -7.25 2.18 2.48
CA TRP A 50 -7.29 2.14 1.02
C TRP A 50 -8.74 2.07 0.54
N ALA A 51 -9.00 2.64 -0.63
CA ALA A 51 -10.31 2.61 -1.26
C ALA A 51 -10.16 2.29 -2.75
N VAL A 52 -11.08 1.48 -3.25
CA VAL A 52 -11.16 1.11 -4.67
C VAL A 52 -12.57 1.33 -5.17
N THR A 53 -12.68 1.68 -6.45
CA THR A 53 -13.97 1.86 -7.13
C THR A 53 -14.48 0.58 -7.77
N ASN A 54 -13.68 -0.49 -7.77
CA ASN A 54 -14.00 -1.78 -8.36
C ASN A 54 -13.56 -2.92 -7.44
N THR A 55 -14.45 -3.88 -7.18
CA THR A 55 -14.24 -5.01 -6.26
C THR A 55 -13.21 -6.03 -6.75
N ASN A 56 -12.82 -5.99 -8.02
CA ASN A 56 -11.78 -6.85 -8.58
C ASN A 56 -10.36 -6.33 -8.25
N VAL A 57 -10.24 -5.12 -7.73
CA VAL A 57 -8.95 -4.55 -7.32
C VAL A 57 -8.60 -5.04 -5.92
N SER A 58 -7.37 -5.53 -5.75
CA SER A 58 -6.86 -6.08 -4.49
C SER A 58 -5.41 -5.68 -4.25
N MET A 59 -5.02 -5.54 -2.99
CA MET A 59 -3.61 -5.45 -2.59
C MET A 59 -3.04 -6.86 -2.45
N GLN A 60 -2.35 -7.33 -3.48
CA GLN A 60 -1.94 -8.72 -3.59
C GLN A 60 -0.58 -8.98 -2.94
N TYR A 61 -0.48 -10.12 -2.28
CA TYR A 61 0.81 -10.77 -2.01
C TYR A 61 1.06 -11.80 -3.09
N LEU A 62 2.24 -11.76 -3.71
CA LEU A 62 2.65 -12.78 -4.68
C LEU A 62 3.86 -13.55 -4.12
N PRO A 63 3.80 -14.89 -4.09
CA PRO A 63 4.91 -15.69 -3.62
C PRO A 63 6.14 -15.55 -4.53
N GLY A 64 7.33 -15.66 -3.95
CA GLY A 64 8.56 -15.75 -4.71
C GLY A 64 8.57 -16.94 -5.67
N THR A 65 9.37 -16.83 -6.73
CA THR A 65 9.50 -17.87 -7.76
C THR A 65 10.81 -18.64 -7.57
N THR A 66 10.90 -19.83 -8.16
CA THR A 66 12.08 -20.72 -8.06
C THR A 66 12.89 -20.80 -9.36
N THR A 67 12.36 -20.36 -10.49
CA THR A 67 13.08 -20.28 -11.78
C THR A 67 12.49 -19.18 -12.66
N PRO A 68 13.11 -17.98 -12.73
CA PRO A 68 14.25 -17.53 -11.92
C PRO A 68 13.90 -17.46 -10.42
N VAL A 69 14.89 -17.43 -9.53
CA VAL A 69 14.62 -17.22 -8.10
C VAL A 69 14.24 -15.76 -7.88
N SER A 70 13.09 -15.49 -7.27
CA SER A 70 12.67 -14.14 -6.89
C SER A 70 12.16 -14.10 -5.45
N PRO A 71 12.32 -12.97 -4.74
CA PRO A 71 11.66 -12.78 -3.45
C PRO A 71 10.15 -12.64 -3.63
N ASN A 72 9.42 -12.74 -2.52
CA ASN A 72 7.99 -12.47 -2.47
C ASN A 72 7.70 -10.98 -2.74
N ILE A 73 6.56 -10.70 -3.36
CA ILE A 73 6.05 -9.35 -3.56
C ILE A 73 5.02 -9.09 -2.45
N PRO A 74 5.28 -8.17 -1.51
CA PRO A 74 4.34 -7.84 -0.44
C PRO A 74 3.20 -6.95 -0.94
N SER A 75 2.07 -6.97 -0.25
CA SER A 75 0.93 -6.08 -0.50
C SER A 75 1.25 -4.62 -0.21
N ILE A 76 2.06 -4.34 0.82
CA ILE A 76 2.45 -3.00 1.28
C ILE A 76 3.92 -3.04 1.72
N ILE A 77 4.67 -1.99 1.37
CA ILE A 77 6.01 -1.72 1.93
C ILE A 77 5.89 -0.48 2.81
N LEU A 78 6.12 -0.64 4.12
CA LEU A 78 6.14 0.44 5.09
C LEU A 78 7.57 0.64 5.61
N THR A 79 8.01 1.89 5.68
CA THR A 79 9.31 2.26 6.24
C THR A 79 9.08 3.19 7.43
N ALA A 80 9.57 2.82 8.60
CA ALA A 80 9.56 3.64 9.80
C ALA A 80 10.99 3.78 10.31
N THR A 81 11.42 5.01 10.58
CA THR A 81 12.76 5.32 11.08
C THR A 81 12.66 5.94 12.47
N GLN A 82 13.38 5.39 13.43
CA GLN A 82 13.54 6.01 14.75
C GLN A 82 14.55 7.16 14.65
N VAL A 83 14.26 8.27 15.34
CA VAL A 83 15.22 9.36 15.58
C VAL A 83 15.89 9.22 16.94
#